data_AF-A0A017H2T1-F1
#
_entry.id   AF-A0A017H2T1-F1
#
_cell.length_a   1.000
_cell.length_b   1.000
_cell.length_c   1.000
_cell.angle_alpha   90.00
_cell.angle_beta   90.00
_cell.angle_gamma   90.00
#
_symmetry.space_group_name_H-M   'P 1'
#
loop_
_entity.id
_entity.type
_entity.pdbx_description
1 polymer ?
#
loop_
_entity_poly.entity_id
_entity_poly.type
_entity_poly.pdbx_seq_one_letter_code
_entity_poly.pdbx_strand_id
1 'polypeptide(L)'
;MEAIVIAVVILGVTGLAMGLFLAFAAKKFEVQIDPKIEEIIGILPGANCGGCGYPGCSGYASAIVEEGAAMTLCSPGGASVAAKIGDIMGASVDTSGEKVVARVLCQGDNTFSKKRFDFDGELKTCSAVTLYAGGDKSCKYGCLGYGDCERVCPVGAIVVNEKGIASVDEEACISCGLCVKACPKSVIAMTPAAKKVTVKCMSKDKGGDAKKACGIACIGCGMCQRTCPFGAIEVSNNLAKIDPAKCKNCQLCVVVCPTKAIYTGLNRPLPKKPEPKKPAPKPAAPKPEAATSATEVKKAVEVEKAVKTEEKVEAVKATTEKAEV
;
A
#
# COMPACT_ATOMS: atom_id res chain seq x y z
N MET A 1 9.95 -10.86 -66.64
CA MET A 1 9.35 -9.55 -66.30
C MET A 1 7.88 -9.69 -65.95
N GLU A 2 7.09 -10.44 -66.72
CA GLU A 2 5.67 -10.71 -66.42
C GLU A 2 5.38 -11.32 -65.04
N ALA A 3 6.13 -12.34 -64.62
CA ALA A 3 5.91 -12.97 -63.31
C ALA A 3 6.09 -12.01 -62.12
N ILE A 4 7.01 -11.04 -62.24
CA ILE A 4 7.25 -10.02 -61.22
C ILE A 4 6.09 -9.03 -61.19
N VAL A 5 5.59 -8.60 -62.35
CA VAL A 5 4.44 -7.70 -62.46
C VAL A 5 3.19 -8.36 -61.89
N ILE A 6 2.92 -9.62 -62.20
CA ILE A 6 1.78 -10.37 -61.67
C ILE A 6 1.86 -10.50 -60.14
N ALA A 7 3.03 -10.82 -59.58
CA ALA A 7 3.22 -10.91 -58.14
C ALA A 7 2.96 -9.56 -57.44
N VAL A 8 3.46 -8.45 -58.01
CA VAL A 8 3.24 -7.10 -57.49
C VAL A 8 1.76 -6.72 -57.53
N VAL A 9 1.06 -7.06 -58.61
CA VAL A 9 -0.39 -6.78 -58.75
C VAL A 9 -1.20 -7.58 -57.74
N ILE A 10 -0.91 -8.87 -57.56
CA ILE A 10 -1.62 -9.73 -56.59
C ILE A 10 -1.43 -9.22 -55.17
N LEU A 11 -0.18 -8.87 -54.79
CA LEU A 11 0.12 -8.29 -53.48
C LEU A 11 -0.57 -6.94 -53.27
N GLY A 12 -0.56 -6.07 -54.29
CA GLY A 12 -1.23 -4.77 -54.23
C GLY A 12 -2.74 -4.87 -54.08
N VAL A 13 -3.38 -5.74 -54.85
CA VAL A 13 -4.84 -5.96 -54.80
C VAL A 13 -5.25 -6.57 -53.47
N THR A 14 -4.52 -7.59 -52.99
CA THR A 14 -4.83 -8.25 -51.71
C THR A 14 -4.63 -7.28 -50.54
N GLY A 15 -3.56 -6.48 -50.57
CA GLY A 15 -3.31 -5.44 -49.57
C GLY A 15 -4.39 -4.36 -49.55
N LEU A 16 -4.83 -3.89 -50.72
CA LEU A 16 -5.91 -2.90 -50.83
C LEU A 16 -7.23 -3.48 -50.31
N ALA A 17 -7.56 -4.72 -50.67
CA ALA A 17 -8.77 -5.39 -50.22
C ALA A 17 -8.79 -5.57 -48.69
N MET A 18 -7.69 -6.03 -48.10
CA MET A 18 -7.57 -6.16 -46.64
C MET A 18 -7.60 -4.80 -45.94
N GLY A 19 -6.96 -3.77 -46.51
CA GLY A 19 -6.97 -2.41 -45.98
C GLY A 19 -8.37 -1.79 -45.97
N LEU A 20 -9.12 -1.93 -47.06
CA LEU A 20 -10.50 -1.47 -47.14
C LEU A 20 -11.41 -2.22 -46.17
N PHE A 21 -11.22 -3.53 -46.02
CA PHE A 21 -11.96 -4.33 -45.06
C PHE A 21 -11.69 -3.88 -43.62
N LEU A 22 -10.43 -3.66 -43.24
CA LEU A 22 -10.07 -3.17 -41.91
C LEU A 22 -10.60 -1.74 -41.66
N ALA A 23 -10.55 -0.86 -42.65
CA ALA A 23 -11.11 0.49 -42.54
C ALA A 23 -12.64 0.46 -42.36
N PHE A 24 -13.32 -0.42 -43.10
CA PHE A 24 -14.76 -0.63 -42.94
C PHE A 24 -15.09 -1.22 -41.56
N ALA A 25 -14.36 -2.24 -41.11
CA ALA A 25 -14.54 -2.84 -39.79
C ALA A 25 -14.29 -1.81 -38.67
N ALA A 26 -13.19 -1.05 -38.74
CA ALA A 26 -12.87 -0.01 -37.76
C ALA A 26 -13.99 1.02 -37.64
N LYS A 27 -14.54 1.50 -38.76
CA LYS A 27 -15.64 2.48 -38.77
C LYS A 27 -16.98 1.87 -38.36
N LYS A 28 -17.23 0.61 -38.69
CA LYS A 28 -18.50 -0.08 -38.35
C LYS A 28 -18.58 -0.48 -36.88
N PHE A 29 -17.44 -0.80 -36.28
CA PHE A 29 -17.31 -1.22 -34.88
C PHE A 29 -16.71 -0.13 -33.98
N GLU A 30 -16.64 1.12 -34.45
CA GLU A 30 -16.25 2.25 -33.62
C GLU A 30 -17.26 2.40 -32.48
N VAL A 31 -16.80 2.13 -31.26
CA VAL A 31 -17.60 2.31 -30.06
C VAL A 31 -17.54 3.79 -29.73
N GLN A 32 -18.70 4.47 -29.82
CA GLN A 32 -18.83 5.86 -29.39
C GLN A 32 -18.64 5.92 -27.87
N ILE A 33 -17.48 6.40 -27.44
CA ILE A 33 -17.21 6.68 -26.03
C ILE A 33 -17.86 8.02 -25.72
N ASP A 34 -18.74 8.06 -24.71
CA ASP A 34 -19.32 9.33 -24.26
C ASP A 34 -18.17 10.27 -23.84
N PRO A 35 -18.09 11.51 -24.37
CA PRO A 35 -17.03 12.45 -24.04
C PRO A 35 -16.88 12.69 -22.53
N LYS A 36 -17.96 12.53 -21.76
CA LYS A 36 -17.91 12.62 -20.28
C LYS A 36 -17.00 11.55 -19.65
N ILE A 37 -16.90 10.37 -20.25
CA ILE A 37 -16.03 9.29 -19.73
C ILE A 37 -14.58 9.74 -19.79
N GLU A 38 -14.15 10.35 -20.90
CA GLU A 38 -12.78 10.85 -21.04
C GLU A 38 -12.49 12.00 -20.07
N GLU A 39 -13.43 12.94 -19.90
CA GLU A 39 -13.31 14.02 -18.93
C GLU A 39 -13.18 13.50 -17.49
N ILE A 40 -13.99 12.50 -17.12
CA ILE A 40 -13.93 11.86 -15.81
C ILE A 40 -12.59 11.11 -15.62
N ILE A 41 -12.10 10.40 -16.64
CA ILE A 41 -10.80 9.73 -16.60
C ILE A 41 -9.68 10.76 -16.37
N GLY A 42 -9.74 11.92 -17.01
CA GLY A 42 -8.75 12.99 -16.88
C GLY A 42 -8.65 13.58 -15.48
N ILE A 43 -9.74 13.60 -14.71
CA ILE A 43 -9.75 14.10 -13.32
C ILE A 43 -9.46 13.01 -12.28
N LEU A 44 -9.61 11.73 -12.63
CA LEU A 44 -9.31 10.63 -11.72
C LEU A 44 -7.79 10.52 -11.48
N PRO A 45 -7.35 10.08 -10.29
CA PRO A 45 -5.92 9.96 -9.97
C PRO A 45 -5.12 8.95 -10.81
N GLY A 46 -5.75 8.19 -11.72
CA GLY A 46 -5.10 7.19 -12.56
C GLY A 46 -4.50 5.98 -11.81
N ALA A 47 -4.83 5.81 -10.52
CA ALA A 47 -4.19 4.81 -9.66
C ALA A 47 -4.61 3.36 -9.96
N ASN A 48 -5.71 3.15 -10.68
CA ASN A 48 -6.23 1.81 -11.08
C ASN A 48 -6.29 0.76 -9.94
N CYS A 49 -6.52 1.19 -8.70
CA CYS A 49 -6.38 0.34 -7.51
C CYS A 49 -7.57 -0.60 -7.22
N GLY A 50 -8.70 -0.44 -7.92
CA GLY A 50 -9.92 -1.23 -7.72
C GLY A 50 -10.61 -1.01 -6.36
N GLY A 51 -10.24 0.03 -5.60
CA GLY A 51 -10.80 0.29 -4.28
C GLY A 51 -12.31 0.62 -4.29
N CYS A 52 -12.81 1.15 -5.40
CA CYS A 52 -14.22 1.47 -5.62
C CYS A 52 -15.08 0.29 -6.09
N GLY A 53 -14.48 -0.88 -6.37
CA GLY A 53 -15.19 -2.07 -6.87
C GLY A 53 -15.23 -2.22 -8.39
N TYR A 54 -14.68 -1.25 -9.15
CA TYR A 54 -14.65 -1.27 -10.61
C TYR A 54 -13.25 -1.61 -11.17
N PRO A 55 -13.15 -2.13 -12.40
CA PRO A 55 -11.87 -2.49 -13.04
C PRO A 55 -11.12 -1.22 -13.49
N GLY A 56 -10.45 -0.57 -12.53
CA GLY A 56 -9.63 0.60 -12.79
C GLY A 56 -10.40 1.92 -12.89
N CYS A 57 -9.69 2.98 -13.26
CA CYS A 57 -10.24 4.33 -13.38
C CYS A 57 -11.19 4.46 -14.57
N SER A 58 -10.86 3.83 -15.72
CA SER A 58 -11.73 3.83 -16.90
C SER A 58 -13.04 3.08 -16.66
N GLY A 59 -12.97 1.91 -16.00
CA GLY A 59 -14.16 1.14 -15.63
C GLY A 59 -15.06 1.92 -14.66
N TYR A 60 -14.48 2.62 -13.68
CA TYR A 60 -15.25 3.48 -12.78
C TYR A 60 -15.88 4.68 -13.52
N ALA A 61 -15.13 5.34 -14.40
CA ALA A 61 -15.64 6.46 -15.19
C ALA A 61 -16.83 6.05 -16.08
N SER A 62 -16.70 4.90 -16.75
CA SER A 62 -17.77 4.34 -17.59
C SER A 62 -19.00 4.01 -16.75
N ALA A 63 -18.81 3.37 -15.58
CA ALA A 63 -19.93 3.04 -14.68
C ALA A 63 -20.65 4.27 -14.11
N ILE A 64 -19.96 5.41 -13.90
CA ILE A 64 -20.62 6.65 -13.48
C ILE A 64 -21.56 7.17 -14.57
N VAL A 65 -21.12 7.14 -15.83
CA VAL A 65 -21.87 7.67 -16.97
C VAL A 65 -22.97 6.72 -17.41
N GLU A 66 -22.67 5.43 -17.53
CA GLU A 66 -23.55 4.42 -18.15
C GLU A 66 -24.46 3.73 -17.13
N GLU A 67 -23.96 3.44 -15.92
CA GLU A 67 -24.66 2.65 -14.90
C GLU A 67 -25.18 3.51 -13.73
N GLY A 68 -24.82 4.80 -13.67
CA GLY A 68 -25.20 5.69 -12.58
C GLY A 68 -24.48 5.39 -11.26
N ALA A 69 -23.24 4.88 -11.31
CA ALA A 69 -22.44 4.63 -10.12
C ALA A 69 -22.25 5.88 -9.26
N ALA A 70 -22.19 5.70 -7.94
CA ALA A 70 -21.97 6.81 -7.00
C ALA A 70 -20.64 7.52 -7.27
N MET A 71 -20.68 8.85 -7.43
CA MET A 71 -19.53 9.69 -7.81
C MET A 71 -18.46 9.84 -6.70
N THR A 72 -18.78 9.42 -5.47
CA THR A 72 -17.94 9.57 -4.27
C THR A 72 -17.05 8.37 -3.97
N LEU A 73 -17.07 7.32 -4.80
CA LEU A 73 -16.38 6.05 -4.51
C LEU A 73 -14.86 6.11 -4.69
N CYS A 74 -14.33 7.17 -5.32
CA CYS A 74 -12.88 7.33 -5.50
C CYS A 74 -12.21 7.85 -4.21
N SER A 75 -11.89 6.95 -3.27
CA SER A 75 -11.17 7.34 -2.04
C SER A 75 -9.86 8.10 -2.30
N PRO A 76 -9.00 7.72 -3.27
CA PRO A 76 -7.78 8.47 -3.56
C PRO A 76 -8.01 9.87 -4.10
N GLY A 77 -9.11 10.09 -4.84
CA GLY A 77 -9.50 11.39 -5.36
C GLY A 77 -10.21 12.25 -4.32
N GLY A 78 -10.89 11.61 -3.36
CA GLY A 78 -11.59 12.27 -2.27
C GLY A 78 -12.70 13.21 -2.74
N ALA A 79 -13.08 14.14 -1.86
CA ALA A 79 -14.17 15.09 -2.12
C ALA A 79 -13.90 16.03 -3.31
N SER A 80 -12.63 16.36 -3.59
CA SER A 80 -12.27 17.27 -4.68
C SER A 80 -12.51 16.65 -6.06
N VAL A 81 -12.20 15.36 -6.23
CA VAL A 81 -12.52 14.64 -7.47
C VAL A 81 -14.02 14.39 -7.56
N ALA A 82 -14.68 14.01 -6.46
CA ALA A 82 -16.12 13.80 -6.44
C ALA A 82 -16.92 15.06 -6.86
N ALA A 83 -16.50 16.25 -6.40
CA ALA A 83 -17.10 17.52 -6.82
C ALA A 83 -16.95 17.76 -8.32
N LYS A 84 -15.75 17.57 -8.87
CA LYS A 84 -15.49 17.72 -10.31
C LYS A 84 -16.29 16.74 -11.16
N ILE A 85 -16.45 15.49 -10.70
CA ILE A 85 -17.31 14.51 -11.38
C ILE A 85 -18.76 15.00 -11.37
N GLY A 86 -19.23 15.57 -10.25
CA GLY A 86 -20.54 16.20 -10.14
C GLY A 86 -20.77 17.32 -11.14
N ASP A 87 -19.77 18.19 -11.33
CA ASP A 87 -19.81 19.29 -12.31
C ASP A 87 -19.98 18.75 -13.75
N ILE A 88 -19.24 17.69 -14.12
CA ILE A 88 -19.35 17.03 -15.45
C ILE A 88 -20.72 16.35 -15.62
N MET A 89 -21.22 15.73 -14.56
CA MET A 89 -22.51 15.03 -14.57
C MET A 89 -23.71 15.97 -14.43
N GLY A 90 -23.49 17.26 -14.11
CA GLY A 90 -24.55 18.23 -13.85
C GLY A 90 -25.37 17.93 -12.59
N ALA A 91 -24.76 17.25 -11.61
CA ALA A 91 -25.43 16.77 -10.41
C ALA A 91 -24.70 17.25 -9.14
N SER A 92 -25.48 17.69 -8.14
CA SER A 92 -24.92 18.02 -6.84
C SER A 92 -24.44 16.74 -6.14
N VAL A 93 -23.15 16.67 -5.83
CA VAL A 93 -22.55 15.54 -5.12
C VAL A 93 -22.49 15.87 -3.63
N ASP A 94 -23.17 15.05 -2.83
CA ASP A 94 -23.03 15.14 -1.38
C ASP A 94 -21.64 14.62 -0.96
N THR A 95 -20.76 15.55 -0.59
CA THR A 95 -19.42 15.26 -0.07
C THR A 95 -19.37 15.25 1.46
N SER A 96 -20.53 15.36 2.14
CA SER A 96 -20.63 15.40 3.61
C SER A 96 -20.42 14.05 4.30
N GLY A 97 -20.15 12.99 3.54
CA GLY A 97 -19.88 11.66 4.07
C GLY A 97 -18.80 11.67 5.17
N GLU A 98 -19.06 10.97 6.27
CA GLU A 98 -18.15 10.92 7.42
C GLU A 98 -16.79 10.38 6.98
N LYS A 99 -15.71 11.19 7.12
CA LYS A 99 -14.35 10.78 6.77
C LYS A 99 -14.01 9.49 7.50
N VAL A 100 -13.85 8.39 6.79
CA VAL A 100 -13.36 7.11 7.35
C VAL A 100 -11.84 7.12 7.32
N VAL A 101 -11.16 6.59 8.33
CA VAL A 101 -9.69 6.49 8.37
C VAL A 101 -9.25 5.10 8.82
N ALA A 102 -8.08 4.67 8.36
CA ALA A 102 -7.47 3.44 8.82
C ALA A 102 -6.97 3.60 10.26
N ARG A 103 -7.26 2.63 11.13
CA ARG A 103 -6.74 2.60 12.50
C ARG A 103 -6.19 1.22 12.83
N VAL A 104 -5.00 1.21 13.42
CA VAL A 104 -4.39 0.00 13.99
C VAL A 104 -5.09 -0.29 15.32
N LEU A 105 -5.75 -1.44 15.42
CA LEU A 105 -6.46 -1.98 16.60
C LEU A 105 -5.53 -2.78 17.52
N CYS A 106 -4.28 -2.32 17.64
CA CYS A 106 -3.29 -2.92 18.51
C CYS A 106 -2.47 -1.81 19.17
N GLN A 107 -2.20 -1.97 20.46
CA GLN A 107 -1.25 -1.15 21.22
C GLN A 107 -0.07 -1.93 21.79
N GLY A 108 -0.09 -3.27 21.66
CA GLY A 108 0.95 -4.17 22.16
C GLY A 108 2.26 -4.02 21.38
N ASP A 109 2.96 -2.93 21.65
CA ASP A 109 4.32 -2.70 21.20
C ASP A 109 5.29 -3.72 21.84
N ASN A 110 6.57 -3.66 21.47
CA ASN A 110 7.58 -4.60 21.95
C ASN A 110 7.87 -4.47 23.46
N THR A 111 7.37 -3.41 24.13
CA THR A 111 7.51 -3.23 25.58
C THR A 111 6.44 -4.01 26.35
N PHE A 112 5.22 -4.05 25.81
CA PHE A 112 4.10 -4.75 26.46
C PHE A 112 3.94 -6.20 26.00
N SER A 113 4.26 -6.50 24.74
CA SER A 113 4.23 -7.85 24.17
C SER A 113 5.65 -8.25 23.78
N LYS A 114 6.32 -9.00 24.65
CA LYS A 114 7.69 -9.45 24.43
C LYS A 114 7.78 -10.35 23.19
N LYS A 115 8.93 -10.29 22.53
CA LYS A 115 9.25 -11.24 21.45
C LYS A 115 9.58 -12.62 22.05
N ARG A 116 9.13 -13.67 21.37
CA ARG A 116 9.45 -15.07 21.65
C ARG A 116 10.80 -15.47 21.05
N PHE A 117 11.15 -14.84 19.93
CA PHE A 117 12.40 -15.02 19.21
C PHE A 117 12.65 -13.79 18.34
N ASP A 118 13.89 -13.58 17.92
CA ASP A 118 14.22 -12.59 16.90
C ASP A 118 14.23 -13.24 15.53
N PHE A 119 13.48 -12.66 14.60
CA PHE A 119 13.41 -13.15 13.22
C PHE A 119 14.48 -12.46 12.38
N ASP A 120 15.46 -13.23 11.95
CA ASP A 120 16.54 -12.78 11.05
C ASP A 120 16.44 -13.40 9.65
N GLY A 121 15.25 -13.30 9.05
CA GLY A 121 15.07 -13.62 7.65
C GLY A 121 15.51 -12.47 6.75
N GLU A 122 15.95 -12.79 5.54
CA GLU A 122 16.28 -11.83 4.49
C GLU A 122 15.06 -10.95 4.13
N LEU A 123 13.86 -11.55 4.13
CA LEU A 123 12.59 -10.86 3.94
C LEU A 123 11.97 -10.43 5.27
N LYS A 124 12.33 -9.24 5.75
CA LYS A 124 11.74 -8.63 6.96
C LYS A 124 10.35 -8.04 6.67
N THR A 125 9.35 -8.91 6.51
CA THR A 125 7.93 -8.56 6.24
C THR A 125 7.01 -9.17 7.29
N CYS A 126 5.86 -8.53 7.57
CA CYS A 126 4.87 -9.09 8.49
C CYS A 126 4.36 -10.44 8.00
N SER A 127 4.25 -10.58 6.67
CA SER A 127 3.77 -11.79 6.00
C SER A 127 4.75 -12.96 6.19
N ALA A 128 6.05 -12.73 6.00
CA ALA A 128 7.09 -13.74 6.22
C ALA A 128 7.15 -14.16 7.70
N VAL A 129 7.12 -13.20 8.62
CA VAL A 129 7.18 -13.50 10.07
C VAL A 129 5.90 -14.16 10.55
N THR A 130 4.75 -13.89 9.93
CA THR A 130 3.50 -14.60 10.25
C THR A 130 3.56 -16.05 9.79
N LEU A 131 4.15 -16.32 8.62
CA LEU A 131 4.38 -17.68 8.14
C LEU A 131 5.33 -18.43 9.07
N TYR A 132 6.34 -17.73 9.61
CA TYR A 132 7.29 -18.27 10.56
C TYR A 132 6.72 -18.29 12.00
N ALA A 133 6.27 -19.47 12.46
CA ALA A 133 5.77 -19.69 13.82
C ALA A 133 4.60 -18.77 14.25
N GLY A 134 3.86 -18.20 13.30
CA GLY A 134 2.70 -17.36 13.58
C GLY A 134 3.05 -15.97 14.10
N GLY A 135 4.27 -15.47 13.95
CA GLY A 135 4.70 -14.17 14.46
C GLY A 135 5.80 -14.27 15.53
N ASP A 136 6.65 -13.26 15.63
CA ASP A 136 7.74 -13.19 16.62
C ASP A 136 7.27 -12.74 18.01
N LYS A 137 6.11 -12.09 18.13
CA LYS A 137 5.54 -11.66 19.41
C LYS A 137 4.90 -12.80 20.21
N SER A 138 4.86 -12.62 21.53
CA SER A 138 4.10 -13.46 22.47
C SER A 138 2.61 -13.48 22.15
N CYS A 139 2.05 -12.36 21.70
CA CYS A 139 0.66 -12.25 21.29
C CYS A 139 0.48 -12.71 19.84
N LYS A 140 -0.37 -13.74 19.63
CA LYS A 140 -0.68 -14.30 18.29
C LYS A 140 -1.42 -13.32 17.36
N TYR A 141 -2.17 -12.38 17.92
CA TYR A 141 -3.07 -11.48 17.18
C TYR A 141 -2.50 -10.07 16.99
N GLY A 142 -1.36 -9.75 17.60
CA GLY A 142 -0.84 -8.39 17.66
C GLY A 142 -0.22 -7.91 16.34
N CYS A 143 -0.01 -6.59 16.26
CA CYS A 143 0.83 -5.99 15.22
C CYS A 143 2.29 -6.47 15.40
N LEU A 144 2.90 -7.04 14.36
CA LEU A 144 4.28 -7.54 14.42
C LEU A 144 5.33 -6.42 14.25
N GLY A 145 5.00 -5.36 13.52
CA GLY A 145 5.88 -4.20 13.37
C GLY A 145 6.94 -4.32 12.26
N TYR A 146 6.70 -5.13 11.21
CA TYR A 146 7.63 -5.26 10.06
C TYR A 146 7.26 -4.39 8.84
N GLY A 147 6.20 -3.58 8.92
CA GLY A 147 5.98 -2.49 7.97
C GLY A 147 5.30 -2.84 6.64
N ASP A 148 4.68 -4.01 6.46
CA ASP A 148 3.94 -4.31 5.22
C ASP A 148 2.88 -3.24 4.90
N CYS A 149 2.15 -2.77 5.92
CA CYS A 149 1.18 -1.69 5.80
C CYS A 149 1.79 -0.32 5.44
N GLU A 150 3.04 -0.06 5.82
CA GLU A 150 3.77 1.16 5.48
C GLU A 150 4.26 1.11 4.03
N ARG A 151 4.76 -0.05 3.57
CA ARG A 151 5.22 -0.25 2.18
C ARG A 151 4.11 -0.07 1.15
N VAL A 152 2.89 -0.49 1.46
CA VAL A 152 1.74 -0.39 0.53
C VAL A 152 1.02 0.95 0.59
N CYS A 153 1.38 1.85 1.51
CA CYS A 153 0.67 3.12 1.66
C CYS A 153 1.12 4.13 0.59
N PRO A 154 0.26 4.52 -0.37
CA PRO A 154 0.66 5.41 -1.47
C PRO A 154 0.97 6.84 -1.01
N VAL A 155 0.40 7.25 0.12
CA VAL A 155 0.52 8.60 0.68
C VAL A 155 1.45 8.65 1.90
N GLY A 156 2.05 7.52 2.30
CA GLY A 156 2.93 7.46 3.46
C GLY A 156 2.25 7.77 4.81
N ALA A 157 0.93 7.60 4.92
CA ALA A 157 0.17 7.89 6.14
C ALA A 157 0.41 6.87 7.27
N ILE A 158 1.12 5.77 7.02
CA ILE A 158 1.39 4.73 8.02
C ILE A 158 2.88 4.64 8.26
N VAL A 159 3.30 4.73 9.52
CA VAL A 159 4.69 4.61 9.95
C VAL A 159 4.79 3.61 11.08
N VAL A 160 5.72 2.66 10.99
CA VAL A 160 6.06 1.79 12.11
C VAL A 160 7.04 2.50 13.03
N ASN A 161 6.64 2.69 14.28
CA ASN A 161 7.48 3.33 15.28
C ASN A 161 8.61 2.38 15.72
N GLU A 162 9.68 2.93 16.29
CA GLU A 162 10.82 2.19 16.87
C GLU A 162 10.40 1.10 17.87
N LYS A 163 9.26 1.31 18.55
CA LYS A 163 8.66 0.34 19.48
C LYS A 163 8.04 -0.89 18.80
N GLY A 164 8.09 -0.99 17.47
CA GLY A 164 7.58 -2.12 16.69
C GLY A 164 6.05 -2.13 16.60
N ILE A 165 5.43 -0.96 16.41
CA ILE A 165 3.98 -0.84 16.20
C ILE A 165 3.64 0.18 15.13
N ALA A 166 2.70 -0.16 14.26
CA ALA A 166 2.20 0.73 13.23
C ALA A 166 1.37 1.89 13.84
N SER A 167 1.62 3.09 13.34
CA SER A 167 0.84 4.29 13.61
C SER A 167 0.31 4.88 12.31
N VAL A 168 -0.89 5.43 12.35
CA VAL A 168 -1.56 6.01 11.19
C VAL A 168 -1.80 7.48 11.46
N ASP A 169 -1.39 8.32 10.52
CA ASP A 169 -1.77 9.72 10.41
C ASP A 169 -3.19 9.80 9.80
N GLU A 170 -4.17 10.21 10.63
CA GLU A 170 -5.57 10.33 10.25
C GLU A 170 -5.82 11.50 9.28
N GLU A 171 -4.91 12.47 9.21
CA GLU A 171 -5.03 13.62 8.32
C GLU A 171 -4.61 13.22 6.90
N ALA A 172 -3.45 12.57 6.78
CA ALA A 172 -2.91 12.09 5.50
C ALA A 172 -3.65 10.86 4.93
N CYS A 173 -4.40 10.11 5.74
CA CYS A 173 -5.11 8.92 5.29
C CYS A 173 -6.21 9.25 4.26
N ILE A 174 -6.08 8.66 3.07
CA ILE A 174 -7.04 8.74 1.95
C ILE A 174 -8.01 7.54 1.87
N SER A 175 -8.03 6.70 2.89
CA SER A 175 -9.09 5.67 3.03
C SER A 175 -9.14 4.64 1.90
N CYS A 176 -8.01 4.35 1.27
CA CYS A 176 -7.90 3.39 0.16
C CYS A 176 -7.97 1.91 0.57
N GLY A 177 -7.83 1.59 1.86
CA GLY A 177 -7.94 0.22 2.39
C GLY A 177 -6.79 -0.74 2.06
N LEU A 178 -5.76 -0.32 1.31
CA LEU A 178 -4.61 -1.18 0.94
C LEU A 178 -3.90 -1.77 2.16
N CYS A 179 -3.77 -0.98 3.23
CA CYS A 179 -3.16 -1.44 4.48
C CYS A 179 -3.95 -2.55 5.19
N VAL A 180 -5.28 -2.56 5.07
CA VAL A 180 -6.14 -3.61 5.64
C VAL A 180 -5.88 -4.92 4.92
N LYS A 181 -5.83 -4.89 3.57
CA LYS A 181 -5.54 -6.07 2.73
C LYS A 181 -4.13 -6.60 2.96
N ALA A 182 -3.14 -5.72 3.11
CA ALA A 182 -1.74 -6.10 3.31
C ALA A 182 -1.42 -6.61 4.72
N CYS A 183 -2.34 -6.48 5.69
CA CYS A 183 -2.07 -6.88 7.07
C CYS A 183 -2.38 -8.37 7.30
N PRO A 184 -1.38 -9.26 7.44
CA PRO A 184 -1.63 -10.70 7.62
C PRO A 184 -2.32 -11.03 8.95
N LYS A 185 -2.25 -10.11 9.93
CA LYS A 185 -2.91 -10.23 11.24
C LYS A 185 -4.28 -9.57 11.30
N SER A 186 -4.70 -8.86 10.24
CA SER A 186 -5.98 -8.13 10.20
C SER A 186 -6.19 -7.20 11.40
N VAL A 187 -5.12 -6.54 11.88
CA VAL A 187 -5.18 -5.61 13.02
C VAL A 187 -5.51 -4.18 12.60
N ILE A 188 -5.72 -3.92 11.31
CA ILE A 188 -6.06 -2.59 10.81
C ILE A 188 -7.52 -2.61 10.37
N ALA A 189 -8.30 -1.65 10.84
CA ALA A 189 -9.70 -1.51 10.47
C ALA A 189 -9.99 -0.08 10.01
N MET A 190 -10.95 0.04 9.11
CA MET A 190 -11.49 1.34 8.68
C MET A 190 -12.53 1.78 9.71
N THR A 191 -12.34 2.96 10.28
CA THR A 191 -13.24 3.52 11.30
C THR A 191 -13.50 4.98 11.02
N PRO A 192 -14.69 5.51 11.34
CA PRO A 192 -14.96 6.93 11.15
C PRO A 192 -14.03 7.82 11.98
N ALA A 193 -13.49 8.87 11.36
CA ALA A 193 -12.52 9.79 11.94
C ALA A 193 -13.10 10.54 13.13
N ALA A 194 -14.39 10.88 13.09
CA ALA A 194 -15.07 11.57 14.19
C ALA A 194 -15.11 10.72 15.47
N LYS A 195 -15.11 9.39 15.35
CA LYS A 195 -15.22 8.46 16.49
C LYS A 195 -13.84 8.13 17.05
N LYS A 196 -13.32 8.92 17.98
CA LYS A 196 -11.94 8.78 18.47
C LYS A 196 -11.74 7.61 19.45
N VAL A 197 -12.81 7.10 20.07
CA VAL A 197 -12.74 6.02 21.05
C VAL A 197 -12.72 4.67 20.33
N THR A 198 -11.62 3.92 20.48
CA THR A 198 -11.47 2.59 19.87
C THR A 198 -10.80 1.61 20.82
N VAL A 199 -11.18 0.33 20.73
CA VAL A 199 -10.47 -0.76 21.41
C VAL A 199 -9.22 -1.09 20.61
N LYS A 200 -8.05 -1.00 21.24
CA LYS A 200 -6.74 -1.24 20.63
C LYS A 200 -6.19 -2.62 20.98
N CYS A 201 -7.06 -3.62 20.93
CA CYS A 201 -6.70 -5.01 21.11
C CYS A 201 -7.49 -5.88 20.13
N MET A 202 -6.86 -6.97 19.68
CA MET A 202 -7.46 -8.00 18.83
C MET A 202 -7.33 -9.41 19.42
N SER A 203 -6.83 -9.52 20.65
CA SER A 203 -6.69 -10.82 21.32
C SER A 203 -8.06 -11.39 21.65
N LYS A 204 -8.25 -12.68 21.35
CA LYS A 204 -9.44 -13.45 21.70
C LYS A 204 -9.16 -14.47 22.81
N ASP A 205 -7.93 -14.49 23.31
CA ASP A 205 -7.50 -15.41 24.35
C ASP A 205 -8.21 -15.07 25.68
N LYS A 206 -8.30 -16.06 26.57
CA LYS A 206 -8.86 -15.84 27.90
C LYS A 206 -8.02 -14.79 28.63
N GLY A 207 -8.66 -13.96 29.46
CA GLY A 207 -8.02 -12.76 30.04
C GLY A 207 -6.70 -13.02 30.77
N GLY A 208 -6.56 -14.17 31.45
CA GLY A 208 -5.30 -14.57 32.08
C GLY A 208 -4.17 -14.78 31.08
N ASP A 209 -4.43 -15.50 30.00
CA ASP A 209 -3.43 -15.81 28.96
C ASP A 209 -3.14 -14.58 28.10
N ALA A 210 -4.16 -13.78 27.79
CA ALA A 210 -4.00 -12.51 27.10
C ALA A 210 -3.10 -11.55 27.87
N LYS A 211 -3.25 -11.46 29.21
CA LYS A 211 -2.44 -10.60 30.08
C LYS A 211 -1.00 -11.10 30.22
N LYS A 212 -0.78 -12.42 30.24
CA LYS A 212 0.57 -13.02 30.19
C LYS A 212 1.27 -12.71 28.86
N ALA A 213 0.53 -12.76 27.76
CA ALA A 213 1.07 -12.45 26.44
C ALA A 213 1.33 -10.94 26.27
N CYS A 214 0.43 -10.07 26.73
CA CYS A 214 0.58 -8.63 26.59
C CYS A 214 0.03 -7.87 27.81
N GLY A 215 0.85 -7.00 28.40
CA GLY A 215 0.51 -6.27 29.63
C GLY A 215 -0.71 -5.33 29.54
N ILE A 216 -1.09 -4.92 28.33
CA ILE A 216 -2.22 -4.02 28.03
C ILE A 216 -3.32 -4.69 27.20
N ALA A 217 -3.36 -6.02 27.19
CA ALA A 217 -4.40 -6.74 26.47
C ALA A 217 -5.80 -6.46 27.06
N CYS A 218 -6.83 -6.51 26.19
CA CYS A 218 -8.20 -6.62 26.67
C CYS A 218 -8.37 -8.00 27.33
N ILE A 219 -8.95 -8.02 28.53
CA ILE A 219 -9.18 -9.23 29.31
C ILE A 219 -10.67 -9.66 29.35
N GLY A 220 -11.54 -8.98 28.58
CA GLY A 220 -12.96 -9.32 28.51
C GLY A 220 -13.77 -9.09 29.79
N CYS A 221 -13.32 -8.24 30.72
CA CYS A 221 -13.95 -8.06 32.04
C CYS A 221 -15.38 -7.46 32.05
N GLY A 222 -15.85 -6.91 30.94
CA GLY A 222 -17.22 -6.34 30.83
C GLY A 222 -17.44 -4.97 31.50
N MET A 223 -16.44 -4.37 32.15
CA MET A 223 -16.61 -3.06 32.83
C MET A 223 -17.01 -1.95 31.86
N CYS A 224 -16.35 -1.87 30.70
CA CYS A 224 -16.69 -0.89 29.67
C CYS A 224 -18.13 -1.04 29.13
N GLN A 225 -18.64 -2.28 29.03
CA GLN A 225 -20.01 -2.55 28.60
C GLN A 225 -21.03 -2.09 29.64
N ARG A 226 -20.82 -2.38 30.93
CA ARG A 226 -21.73 -1.94 32.01
C ARG A 226 -21.74 -0.43 32.21
N THR A 227 -20.60 0.24 32.00
CA THR A 227 -20.48 1.69 32.19
C THR A 227 -21.03 2.50 31.01
N CYS A 228 -21.23 1.90 29.83
CA CYS A 228 -21.62 2.65 28.64
C CYS A 228 -23.12 3.05 28.70
N PRO A 229 -23.48 4.35 28.81
CA PRO A 229 -24.88 4.77 28.89
C PRO A 229 -25.61 4.65 27.55
N PHE A 230 -24.87 4.48 26.45
CA PHE A 230 -25.41 4.40 25.09
C PHE A 230 -25.49 2.97 24.56
N GLY A 231 -25.10 1.96 25.35
CA GLY A 231 -25.06 0.56 24.88
C GLY A 231 -24.16 0.34 23.65
N ALA A 232 -23.11 1.15 23.50
CA ALA A 232 -22.24 1.13 22.31
C ALA A 232 -21.14 0.05 22.37
N ILE A 233 -21.03 -0.69 23.48
CA ILE A 233 -19.92 -1.63 23.72
C ILE A 233 -20.48 -3.03 23.95
N GLU A 234 -19.95 -3.99 23.21
CA GLU A 234 -20.27 -5.41 23.35
C GLU A 234 -18.99 -6.20 23.59
N VAL A 235 -18.98 -7.02 24.64
CA VAL A 235 -17.87 -7.93 24.92
C VAL A 235 -18.24 -9.32 24.40
N SER A 236 -17.55 -9.76 23.35
CA SER A 236 -17.68 -11.09 22.76
C SER A 236 -16.32 -11.75 22.58
N ASN A 237 -16.21 -13.06 22.83
CA ASN A 237 -14.95 -13.82 22.70
C ASN A 237 -13.78 -13.19 23.47
N ASN A 238 -14.00 -12.81 24.74
CA ASN A 238 -13.02 -12.16 25.62
C ASN A 238 -12.50 -10.79 25.12
N LEU A 239 -13.13 -10.20 24.09
CA LEU A 239 -12.73 -8.93 23.50
C LEU A 239 -13.90 -7.94 23.48
N ALA A 240 -13.64 -6.70 23.92
CA ALA A 240 -14.58 -5.60 23.77
C ALA A 240 -14.58 -5.07 22.33
N LYS A 241 -15.76 -4.83 21.77
CA LYS A 241 -15.97 -4.15 20.49
C LYS A 241 -16.84 -2.93 20.72
N ILE A 242 -16.52 -1.84 20.03
CA ILE A 242 -17.27 -0.59 20.11
C ILE A 242 -17.97 -0.38 18.77
N ASP A 243 -19.28 -0.19 18.82
CA ASP A 243 -20.08 0.24 17.68
C ASP A 243 -19.90 1.76 17.47
N PRO A 244 -19.27 2.18 16.36
CA PRO A 244 -19.06 3.60 16.07
C PRO A 244 -20.37 4.38 15.90
N ALA A 245 -21.47 3.74 15.47
CA ALA A 245 -22.75 4.41 15.26
C ALA A 245 -23.36 4.88 16.59
N LYS A 246 -23.31 4.04 17.62
CA LYS A 246 -23.86 4.33 18.95
C LYS A 246 -22.92 5.16 19.83
N CYS A 247 -21.61 5.06 19.61
CA CYS A 247 -20.62 5.76 20.43
C CYS A 247 -20.70 7.30 20.26
N LYS A 248 -20.82 8.01 21.39
CA LYS A 248 -20.83 9.49 21.46
C LYS A 248 -19.51 10.10 21.98
N ASN A 249 -18.42 9.33 22.01
CA ASN A 249 -17.09 9.77 22.49
C ASN A 249 -17.05 10.32 23.93
N CYS A 250 -17.91 9.85 24.86
CA CYS A 250 -17.92 10.29 26.25
C CYS A 250 -16.71 9.83 27.10
N GLN A 251 -15.87 8.93 26.56
CA GLN A 251 -14.61 8.43 27.15
C GLN A 251 -14.72 7.68 28.49
N LEU A 252 -15.93 7.47 29.04
CA LEU A 252 -16.14 6.71 30.29
C LEU A 252 -15.50 5.31 30.25
N CYS A 253 -15.61 4.63 29.09
CA CYS A 253 -15.01 3.31 28.89
C CYS A 253 -13.47 3.29 28.98
N VAL A 254 -12.81 4.41 28.68
CA VAL A 254 -11.35 4.53 28.73
C VAL A 254 -10.89 4.63 30.17
N VAL A 255 -11.62 5.40 30.99
CA VAL A 255 -11.33 5.61 32.41
C VAL A 255 -11.48 4.31 33.20
N VAL A 256 -12.55 3.54 32.95
CA VAL A 256 -12.82 2.29 33.67
C VAL A 256 -12.00 1.09 33.19
N CYS A 257 -11.21 1.21 32.12
CA CYS A 257 -10.46 0.09 31.57
C CYS A 257 -9.18 -0.19 32.39
N PRO A 258 -9.10 -1.30 33.15
CA PRO A 258 -7.98 -1.56 34.05
C PRO A 258 -6.66 -1.82 33.30
N THR A 259 -6.75 -2.35 32.07
CA THR A 259 -5.59 -2.65 31.23
C THR A 259 -5.26 -1.55 30.24
N LYS A 260 -6.03 -0.45 30.23
CA LYS A 260 -5.89 0.67 29.27
C LYS A 260 -5.93 0.22 27.80
N ALA A 261 -6.63 -0.88 27.51
CA ALA A 261 -6.78 -1.42 26.15
C ALA A 261 -7.71 -0.59 25.25
N ILE A 262 -8.51 0.32 25.84
CA ILE A 262 -9.37 1.27 25.12
C ILE A 262 -8.66 2.61 25.08
N TYR A 263 -8.65 3.24 23.91
CA TYR A 263 -7.86 4.45 23.68
C TYR A 263 -8.66 5.55 22.99
N THR A 264 -8.35 6.78 23.35
CA THR A 264 -8.80 8.00 22.67
C THR A 264 -7.57 8.62 22.00
N GLY A 265 -7.65 8.91 20.70
CA GLY A 265 -6.52 9.41 19.88
C GLY A 265 -5.89 10.75 20.29
N LEU A 266 -6.01 11.20 21.55
CA LEU A 266 -5.51 12.48 22.07
C LEU A 266 -4.09 12.42 22.63
N ASN A 267 -3.40 11.26 22.66
CA ASN A 267 -2.08 11.17 23.31
C ASN A 267 -1.06 10.28 22.59
N ARG A 268 -1.10 10.26 21.25
CA ARG A 268 -0.03 9.66 20.44
C ARG A 268 0.74 10.82 19.83
N PRO A 269 2.07 10.92 20.01
CA PRO A 269 2.88 11.81 19.20
C PRO A 269 2.61 11.45 17.74
N LEU A 270 2.04 12.39 16.98
CA LEU A 270 1.89 12.22 15.55
C LEU A 270 3.29 11.96 14.97
N PRO A 271 3.46 10.93 14.11
CA PRO A 271 4.72 10.78 13.41
C PRO A 271 5.02 12.09 12.68
N LYS A 272 6.27 12.56 12.71
CA LYS A 272 6.68 13.72 11.91
C LYS A 272 6.28 13.42 10.46
N LYS A 273 5.47 14.30 9.87
CA LYS A 273 4.95 14.17 8.50
C LYS A 273 6.09 13.76 7.58
N PRO A 274 6.08 12.55 6.99
CA PRO A 274 7.11 12.19 6.03
C PRO A 274 6.99 13.15 4.84
N GLU A 275 8.11 13.71 4.42
CA GLU A 275 8.18 14.49 3.20
C GLU A 275 7.60 13.66 2.04
N PRO A 276 6.82 14.27 1.13
CA PRO A 276 6.22 13.56 0.03
C PRO A 276 7.32 12.85 -0.76
N LYS A 277 7.35 11.52 -0.70
CA LYS A 277 8.25 10.73 -1.54
C LYS A 277 7.88 11.07 -2.98
N LYS A 278 8.80 11.74 -3.67
CA LYS A 278 8.69 11.98 -5.12
C LYS A 278 8.30 10.66 -5.77
N PRO A 279 7.33 10.65 -6.71
CA PRO A 279 7.00 9.45 -7.47
C PRO A 279 8.31 8.84 -7.97
N ALA A 280 8.52 7.55 -7.71
CA ALA A 280 9.66 6.85 -8.28
C ALA A 280 9.69 7.17 -9.77
N PRO A 281 10.83 7.62 -10.32
CA PRO A 281 10.91 7.89 -11.75
C PRO A 281 10.46 6.63 -12.48
N LYS A 282 9.47 6.79 -13.38
CA LYS A 282 9.05 5.72 -14.31
C LYS A 282 10.33 5.06 -14.83
N PRO A 283 10.44 3.71 -14.84
CA PRO A 283 11.48 3.06 -15.61
C PRO A 283 11.44 3.68 -17.01
N ALA A 284 12.52 4.36 -17.38
CA ALA A 284 12.63 4.96 -18.68
C ALA A 284 12.42 3.83 -19.69
N ALA A 285 11.41 3.98 -20.55
CA ALA A 285 11.26 3.13 -21.71
C ALA A 285 12.63 3.13 -22.44
N PRO A 286 13.17 1.96 -22.81
CA PRO A 286 14.41 1.92 -23.56
C PRO A 286 14.18 2.65 -24.89
N LYS A 287 14.84 3.81 -25.05
CA LYS A 287 14.86 4.51 -26.32
C LYS A 287 15.86 3.84 -27.26
N PRO A 288 15.58 3.85 -28.57
CA PRO A 288 16.30 3.06 -29.56
C PRO A 288 17.73 3.57 -29.75
N GLU A 289 18.69 2.65 -29.81
CA GLU A 289 20.05 2.93 -30.25
C GLU A 289 20.07 3.25 -31.74
N ALA A 290 20.49 4.48 -32.07
CA ALA A 290 21.13 4.76 -33.35
C ALA A 290 22.10 5.94 -33.21
N ALA A 291 23.38 5.60 -33.42
CA ALA A 291 24.47 6.42 -33.96
C ALA A 291 24.96 7.63 -33.14
N THR A 292 26.08 7.44 -32.44
CA THR A 292 27.11 8.48 -32.29
C THR A 292 28.40 8.04 -32.98
N SER A 293 28.68 8.70 -34.11
CA SER A 293 29.97 8.73 -34.77
C SER A 293 30.93 9.68 -34.05
N ALA A 294 32.18 9.24 -33.93
CA ALA A 294 33.40 10.04 -33.93
C ALA A 294 33.49 11.20 -32.94
N THR A 295 34.12 10.96 -31.78
CA THR A 295 35.32 11.68 -31.30
C THR A 295 35.74 11.07 -29.97
N GLU A 296 36.46 9.94 -30.00
CA GLU A 296 37.24 9.46 -28.84
C GLU A 296 38.31 8.41 -29.23
N VAL A 297 38.87 8.52 -30.43
CA VAL A 297 40.17 7.92 -30.74
C VAL A 297 41.24 8.93 -30.34
N LYS A 298 41.54 9.03 -29.04
CA LYS A 298 42.78 9.66 -28.53
C LYS A 298 43.13 9.38 -27.07
N LYS A 299 42.40 8.53 -26.35
CA LYS A 299 42.75 8.14 -24.97
C LYS A 299 42.78 6.63 -24.72
N ALA A 300 43.04 5.86 -25.78
CA ALA A 300 43.32 4.42 -25.70
C ALA A 300 44.80 4.09 -25.99
N VAL A 301 45.67 5.10 -26.10
CA VAL A 301 47.12 4.92 -26.23
C VAL A 301 47.79 5.60 -25.04
N GLU A 302 47.60 5.08 -23.83
CA GLU A 302 48.49 5.40 -22.69
C GLU A 302 48.38 4.47 -21.47
N VAL A 303 47.42 3.53 -21.42
CA VAL A 303 47.31 2.59 -20.29
C VAL A 303 47.95 1.22 -20.57
N GLU A 304 48.35 0.95 -21.82
CA GLU A 304 48.99 -0.33 -22.20
C GLU A 304 50.51 -0.40 -21.92
N LYS A 305 51.10 0.63 -21.28
CA LYS A 305 52.54 0.67 -20.96
C LYS A 305 52.92 0.55 -19.48
N ALA A 306 51.95 0.39 -18.57
CA ALA A 306 52.24 0.31 -17.12
C ALA A 306 52.05 -1.07 -16.49
N VAL A 307 51.47 -2.06 -17.20
CA VAL A 307 51.17 -3.40 -16.63
C VAL A 307 52.27 -4.44 -16.93
N LYS A 308 53.38 -4.05 -17.59
CA LYS A 308 54.48 -4.98 -17.94
C LYS A 308 55.73 -4.89 -17.05
N THR A 309 55.62 -4.29 -15.86
CA THR A 309 56.81 -4.02 -15.02
C THR A 309 56.68 -4.33 -13.53
N GLU A 310 55.68 -5.12 -13.10
CA GLU A 310 55.61 -5.59 -11.71
C GLU A 310 55.49 -7.12 -11.55
N GLU A 311 55.34 -7.88 -12.64
CA GLU A 311 55.43 -9.36 -12.63
C GLU A 311 56.89 -9.85 -12.73
N LYS A 312 57.85 -9.13 -12.11
CA LYS A 312 59.26 -9.54 -12.06
C LYS A 312 59.97 -9.32 -10.73
N VAL A 313 59.23 -9.02 -9.65
CA VAL A 313 59.83 -8.86 -8.30
C VAL A 313 59.01 -9.60 -7.24
N GLU A 314 58.65 -10.86 -7.48
CA GLU A 314 58.24 -11.76 -6.38
C GLU A 314 58.56 -13.24 -6.63
N ALA A 315 59.46 -13.52 -7.58
CA ALA A 315 60.00 -14.86 -7.87
C ALA A 315 61.42 -15.10 -7.34
N VAL A 316 61.94 -14.25 -6.44
CA VAL A 316 63.25 -14.44 -5.79
C VAL A 316 63.18 -14.04 -4.32
N LYS A 317 62.40 -14.79 -3.51
CA LYS A 317 62.56 -14.82 -2.03
C LYS A 317 61.87 -15.99 -1.32
N ALA A 318 61.66 -17.12 -2.01
CA ALA A 318 61.12 -18.34 -1.43
C ALA A 318 61.92 -19.61 -1.77
N THR A 319 63.24 -19.50 -1.88
CA THR A 319 64.16 -20.66 -2.00
C THR A 319 65.49 -20.36 -1.30
N THR A 320 65.48 -20.17 0.03
CA THR A 320 66.65 -20.37 0.92
C THR A 320 66.17 -20.47 2.37
N GLU A 321 65.46 -21.56 2.73
CA GLU A 321 65.44 -22.09 4.10
C GLU A 321 64.85 -23.51 4.09
N LYS A 322 65.66 -24.49 3.69
CA LYS A 322 65.53 -25.92 4.03
C LYS A 322 66.76 -26.67 3.51
N ALA A 323 67.87 -26.42 4.19
CA ALA A 323 69.07 -27.25 4.18
C ALA A 323 69.82 -26.97 5.49
N GLU A 324 69.35 -27.57 6.59
CA GLU A 324 70.16 -28.12 7.68
C GLU A 324 69.23 -28.64 8.79
N VAL A 325 69.53 -29.88 9.24
CA VAL A 325 68.85 -30.76 10.20
C VAL A 325 67.72 -31.64 9.65
#